data_AF-T2JN45-F1
#
_entry.id   AF-T2JN45-F1
#
_cell.length_a   1.000
_cell.length_b   1.000
_cell.length_c   1.000
_cell.angle_alpha   90.00
_cell.angle_beta   90.00
_cell.angle_gamma   90.00
#
_symmetry.space_group_name_H-M   'P 1'
#
loop_
_entity.id
_entity.type
_entity.pdbx_description
1 polymer ?
#
loop_
_entity_poly.entity_id
_entity_poly.type
_entity_poly.pdbx_seq_one_letter_code
_entity_poly.pdbx_strand_id
1 'polypeptide(L)'
;MTSVNPLNQNRQTIELAPSYKIPVILVLMAIAIFIIQPWASLPVALLGLFLLLQTVTIRLKFTPTSLEVYRSDKCLRSFPYSEWQNWEIFWQPVPTLFYFKEVKSIHFLPIIFDPQTLTNCLERFCPLEQIKADGLK
;
A
#
# COMPACT_ATOMS: atom_id res chain seq x y z
N MET A 1 -4.55 -40.59 3.24
CA MET A 1 -3.38 -39.81 2.79
C MET A 1 -3.90 -38.51 2.20
N THR A 2 -3.82 -37.41 2.94
CA THR A 2 -4.32 -36.10 2.51
C THR A 2 -3.39 -35.54 1.44
N SER A 3 -3.91 -35.35 0.23
CA SER A 3 -3.21 -34.68 -0.87
C SER A 3 -2.98 -33.22 -0.49
N VAL A 4 -1.77 -32.89 -0.04
CA VAL A 4 -1.32 -31.51 0.13
C VAL A 4 -1.26 -30.85 -1.23
N ASN A 5 -2.12 -29.86 -1.46
CA ASN A 5 -2.16 -29.05 -2.66
C ASN A 5 -0.83 -28.23 -2.74
N PRO A 6 -0.03 -28.34 -3.81
CA PRO A 6 1.31 -27.74 -3.89
C PRO A 6 1.35 -26.20 -3.94
N LEU A 7 0.19 -25.52 -3.97
CA LEU A 7 0.09 -24.06 -4.05
C LEU A 7 0.48 -23.33 -2.74
N ASN A 8 0.67 -24.02 -1.62
CA ASN A 8 0.81 -23.37 -0.31
C ASN A 8 2.25 -23.29 0.25
N GLN A 9 3.27 -23.72 -0.49
CA GLN A 9 4.60 -24.00 0.09
C GLN A 9 5.63 -22.86 -0.05
N ASN A 10 5.27 -21.69 -0.58
CA ASN A 10 6.25 -20.60 -0.70
C ASN A 10 5.64 -19.19 -0.62
N ARG A 11 4.76 -18.92 0.35
CA ARG A 11 4.36 -17.54 0.68
C ARG A 11 5.14 -17.08 1.91
N GLN A 12 6.39 -16.70 1.71
CA GLN A 12 7.18 -16.06 2.77
C GLN A 12 6.66 -14.65 3.02
N THR A 13 6.83 -14.14 4.24
CA THR A 13 6.47 -12.75 4.56
C THR A 13 7.35 -11.78 3.78
N ILE A 14 6.75 -10.83 3.06
CA ILE A 14 7.43 -9.80 2.28
C ILE A 14 7.11 -8.43 2.86
N GLU A 15 8.13 -7.71 3.30
CA GLU A 15 8.00 -6.31 3.71
C GLU A 15 8.26 -5.39 2.51
N LEU A 16 7.34 -4.46 2.24
CA LEU A 16 7.52 -3.48 1.18
C LEU A 16 8.49 -2.39 1.63
N ALA A 17 9.47 -2.11 0.76
CA ALA A 17 10.37 -0.99 0.95
C ALA A 17 9.62 0.36 0.86
N PRO A 18 9.97 1.35 1.71
CA PRO A 18 9.42 2.69 1.60
C PRO A 18 9.83 3.37 0.27
N SER A 19 8.92 4.16 -0.29
CA SER A 19 9.14 4.94 -1.52
C SER A 19 9.07 6.43 -1.22
N TYR A 20 10.23 7.09 -1.32
CA TYR A 20 10.38 8.52 -1.02
C TYR A 20 10.07 9.43 -2.22
N LYS A 21 9.73 8.88 -3.39
CA LYS A 21 9.55 9.65 -4.63
C LYS A 21 8.49 10.75 -4.47
N ILE A 22 7.28 10.38 -4.05
CA ILE A 22 6.17 11.34 -3.91
C ILE A 22 6.46 12.40 -2.83
N PRO A 23 6.86 12.05 -1.59
CA PRO A 23 7.21 13.05 -0.58
C PRO A 23 8.33 14.00 -1.03
N VAL A 24 9.41 13.48 -1.62
CA VAL A 24 10.55 14.31 -2.05
C VAL A 24 10.16 15.25 -3.18
N ILE A 25 9.41 14.79 -4.18
CA ILE A 25 8.93 15.64 -5.27
C ILE A 25 8.05 16.77 -4.71
N LEU A 26 7.15 16.48 -3.77
CA LEU A 26 6.30 17.49 -3.16
C LEU A 26 7.10 18.53 -2.37
N VAL A 27 8.12 18.11 -1.60
CA VAL A 27 8.99 19.03 -0.86
C VAL A 27 9.80 19.92 -1.82
N LEU A 28 10.38 19.35 -2.88
CA LEU A 28 11.10 20.11 -3.90
C LEU A 28 10.17 21.11 -4.62
N MET A 29 8.95 20.69 -4.94
CA MET A 29 7.93 21.55 -5.53
C MET A 29 7.55 22.69 -4.59
N ALA A 30 7.39 22.42 -3.29
CA ALA A 30 7.10 23.45 -2.30
C ALA A 30 8.22 24.50 -2.23
N ILE A 31 9.49 24.09 -2.27
CA ILE A 31 10.65 25.00 -2.30
C ILE A 31 10.60 25.89 -3.56
N ALA A 32 10.30 25.31 -4.73
CA ALA A 32 10.16 26.08 -5.96
C ALA A 32 9.00 27.09 -5.90
N ILE A 33 7.83 26.67 -5.39
CA ILE A 33 6.66 27.55 -5.21
C ILE A 33 6.96 28.66 -4.19
N PHE A 34 7.74 28.39 -3.14
CA PHE A 34 8.06 29.38 -2.12
C PHE A 34 8.72 30.64 -2.70
N ILE A 35 9.55 30.48 -3.75
CA ILE A 35 10.23 31.59 -4.43
C ILE A 35 9.24 32.52 -5.13
N ILE A 36 8.12 31.99 -5.63
CA ILE A 36 7.14 32.73 -6.45
C ILE A 36 5.96 33.20 -5.59
N GLN A 37 5.43 32.31 -4.76
CA GLN A 37 4.23 32.52 -3.95
C GLN A 37 4.36 31.79 -2.61
N PRO A 38 4.99 32.44 -1.60
CA PRO A 38 5.26 31.84 -0.30
C PRO A 38 4.02 31.23 0.37
N TRP A 39 2.89 31.93 0.35
CA TRP A 39 1.65 31.46 0.97
C TRP A 39 1.09 30.17 0.34
N ALA A 40 1.26 29.98 -0.97
CA ALA A 40 0.83 28.76 -1.65
C ALA A 40 1.78 27.58 -1.38
N SER A 41 3.05 27.83 -1.07
CA SER A 41 3.99 26.77 -0.74
C SER A 41 3.70 26.09 0.59
N LEU A 42 3.09 26.79 1.55
CA LEU A 42 2.87 26.28 2.90
C LEU A 42 2.04 24.98 2.93
N PRO A 43 0.84 24.89 2.32
CA PRO A 43 0.08 23.64 2.29
C PRO A 43 0.83 22.52 1.56
N VAL A 44 1.57 22.83 0.50
CA VAL A 44 2.35 21.85 -0.27
C VAL A 44 3.51 21.31 0.58
N ALA A 45 4.23 22.18 1.29
CA ALA A 45 5.31 21.79 2.19
C ALA A 45 4.80 20.90 3.33
N LEU A 46 3.67 21.28 3.95
CA LEU A 46 3.04 20.49 5.00
C LEU A 46 2.62 19.11 4.50
N LEU A 47 2.03 19.00 3.31
CA LEU A 47 1.66 17.73 2.71
C LEU A 47 2.90 16.87 2.42
N GLY A 48 3.94 17.44 1.80
CA GLY A 48 5.18 16.73 1.50
C GLY A 48 5.87 16.20 2.75
N LEU A 49 5.97 17.03 3.80
CA LEU A 49 6.55 16.62 5.08
C LEU A 49 5.69 15.57 5.79
N PHE A 50 4.36 15.72 5.77
CA PHE A 50 3.45 14.73 6.34
C PHE A 50 3.62 13.36 5.68
N LEU A 51 3.65 13.31 4.34
CA LEU A 51 3.87 12.06 3.61
C LEU A 51 5.27 11.50 3.86
N LEU A 52 6.30 12.35 4.03
CA LEU A 52 7.65 11.91 4.38
C LEU A 52 7.66 11.21 5.75
N LEU A 53 7.02 11.82 6.74
CA LEU A 53 6.89 11.23 8.08
C LEU A 53 6.12 9.90 8.03
N GLN A 54 5.03 9.82 7.26
CA GLN A 54 4.30 8.57 7.06
C GLN A 54 5.18 7.50 6.39
N THR A 55 5.95 7.87 5.37
CA THR A 55 6.89 6.99 4.64
C THR A 55 7.94 6.40 5.57
N VAL A 56 8.50 7.20 6.48
CA VAL A 56 9.52 6.74 7.43
C VAL A 56 8.92 5.84 8.51
N THR A 57 7.68 6.10 8.94
CA THR A 57 7.09 5.45 10.12
C THR A 57 6.26 4.22 9.81
N ILE A 58 5.64 4.14 8.63
CA ILE A 58 4.71 3.06 8.27
C ILE A 58 5.42 2.02 7.40
N ARG A 59 5.19 0.75 7.71
CA ARG A 59 5.63 -0.39 6.90
C ARG A 59 4.43 -1.26 6.55
N LEU A 60 4.46 -1.83 5.35
CA LEU A 60 3.43 -2.74 4.87
C LEU A 60 4.06 -4.12 4.67
N LYS A 61 3.49 -5.16 5.27
CA LYS A 61 3.99 -6.53 5.20
C LYS A 61 2.91 -7.45 4.64
N PHE A 62 3.23 -8.16 3.57
CA PHE A 62 2.42 -9.26 3.05
C PHE A 62 2.85 -10.52 3.78
N THR A 63 1.96 -11.10 4.58
CA THR A 63 2.16 -12.38 5.24
C THR A 63 1.48 -13.48 4.41
N PRO A 64 1.58 -14.77 4.76
CA PRO A 64 0.87 -15.82 4.02
C PRO A 64 -0.65 -15.66 3.99
N THR A 65 -1.22 -14.97 4.99
CA THR A 65 -2.67 -14.92 5.24
C THR A 65 -3.26 -13.51 5.34
N SER A 66 -2.44 -12.48 5.50
CA SER A 66 -2.91 -11.12 5.75
C SER A 66 -1.95 -10.05 5.23
N LEU A 67 -2.51 -8.90 4.89
CA LEU A 67 -1.76 -7.66 4.74
C LEU A 67 -1.67 -6.99 6.11
N GLU A 68 -0.47 -6.70 6.59
CA GLU A 68 -0.24 -6.09 7.88
C GLU A 68 0.38 -4.71 7.75
N VAL A 69 -0.17 -3.75 8.49
CA VAL A 69 0.35 -2.39 8.61
C VAL A 69 1.07 -2.28 9.93
N TYR A 70 2.36 -1.97 9.86
CA TYR A 70 3.23 -1.74 11.00
C TYR A 70 3.53 -0.26 11.14
N ARG A 71 3.74 0.17 12.38
CA ARG A 71 4.41 1.43 12.70
C ARG A 71 5.58 1.14 13.61
N SER A 72 6.79 1.42 13.12
CA SER A 72 8.02 0.90 13.72
C SER A 72 7.91 -0.62 13.89
N ASP A 73 7.92 -1.15 15.11
CA ASP A 73 7.85 -2.59 15.39
C ASP A 73 6.46 -3.07 15.82
N LYS A 74 5.48 -2.17 15.93
CA LYS A 74 4.12 -2.51 16.38
C LYS A 74 3.21 -2.73 15.18
N CYS A 75 2.61 -3.91 15.10
CA CYS A 75 1.49 -4.17 14.18
C CYS A 75 0.30 -3.28 14.60
N LEU A 76 -0.08 -2.34 13.74
CA LEU A 76 -1.22 -1.46 13.95
C LEU A 76 -2.52 -2.13 13.55
N ARG A 77 -2.50 -2.86 12.43
CA ARG A 77 -3.67 -3.54 11.89
C ARG A 77 -3.26 -4.67 10.96
N SER A 78 -4.04 -5.75 11.00
CA SER A 78 -3.92 -6.91 10.11
C SER A 78 -5.22 -7.02 9.31
N PHE A 79 -5.10 -7.24 8.01
CA PHE A 79 -6.20 -7.33 7.04
C PHE A 79 -6.17 -8.73 6.40
N PRO A 80 -6.99 -9.68 6.88
CA PRO A 80 -6.97 -11.06 6.38
C PRO A 80 -7.44 -11.15 4.93
N TYR A 81 -6.69 -11.85 4.09
CA TYR A 81 -7.03 -11.98 2.66
C TYR A 81 -8.36 -12.68 2.40
N SER A 82 -8.80 -13.54 3.32
CA SER A 82 -10.10 -14.21 3.25
C SER A 82 -11.29 -13.24 3.32
N GLU A 83 -11.08 -12.02 3.80
CA GLU A 83 -12.13 -11.00 3.89
C GLU A 83 -12.13 -10.05 2.69
N TRP A 84 -11.18 -10.16 1.76
CA TRP A 84 -11.02 -9.22 0.66
C TRP A 84 -12.01 -9.53 -0.47
N GLN A 85 -12.63 -8.47 -1.00
CA GLN A 85 -13.59 -8.52 -2.10
C GLN A 85 -13.08 -7.85 -3.37
N ASN A 86 -12.20 -6.86 -3.25
CA ASN A 86 -11.59 -6.17 -4.39
C ASN A 86 -10.33 -5.42 -3.93
N TRP A 87 -9.43 -5.14 -4.87
CA TRP A 87 -8.36 -4.17 -4.68
C TRP A 87 -8.02 -3.48 -6.00
N GLU A 88 -7.61 -2.22 -5.93
CA GLU A 88 -7.26 -1.40 -7.09
C GLU A 88 -6.11 -0.43 -6.74
N ILE A 89 -5.34 -0.05 -7.75
CA ILE A 89 -4.31 0.99 -7.65
C ILE A 89 -4.70 2.13 -8.59
N PHE A 90 -4.93 3.31 -8.01
CA PHE A 90 -5.38 4.48 -8.75
C PHE A 90 -4.23 5.39 -9.19
N TRP A 91 -4.54 6.27 -10.16
CA TRP A 91 -3.69 7.36 -10.67
C TRP A 91 -2.47 6.93 -11.52
N GLN A 92 -2.64 5.98 -12.42
CA GLN A 92 -1.60 5.62 -13.39
C GLN A 92 -1.27 6.80 -14.33
N PRO A 93 0.01 7.03 -14.70
CA PRO A 93 1.19 6.16 -14.48
C PRO A 93 1.93 6.40 -13.15
N VAL A 94 1.47 7.32 -12.29
CA VAL A 94 2.09 7.62 -10.99
C VAL A 94 1.19 7.09 -9.88
N PRO A 95 1.26 5.80 -9.55
CA PRO A 95 0.35 5.18 -8.59
C PRO A 95 0.52 5.84 -7.22
N THR A 96 -0.50 6.59 -6.79
CA THR A 96 -0.46 7.35 -5.53
C THR A 96 -1.41 6.79 -4.47
N LEU A 97 -2.39 5.99 -4.86
CA LEU A 97 -3.44 5.53 -3.96
C LEU A 97 -3.74 4.05 -4.19
N PHE A 98 -3.58 3.27 -3.14
CA PHE A 98 -3.94 1.86 -3.07
C PHE A 98 -5.29 1.73 -2.36
N TYR A 99 -6.20 1.00 -2.98
CA TYR A 99 -7.53 0.74 -2.50
C TYR A 99 -7.75 -0.74 -2.32
N PHE A 100 -8.41 -1.13 -1.24
CA PHE A 100 -8.96 -2.47 -1.11
C PHE A 100 -10.24 -2.46 -0.30
N LYS A 101 -11.10 -3.42 -0.61
CA LYS A 101 -12.41 -3.61 0.03
C LYS A 101 -12.43 -4.95 0.73
N GLU A 102 -12.78 -4.93 2.01
CA GLU A 102 -13.13 -6.10 2.80
C GLU A 102 -14.66 -6.25 2.88
N VAL A 103 -15.14 -7.40 3.37
CA VAL A 103 -16.58 -7.66 3.56
C VAL A 103 -17.27 -6.55 4.38
N LYS A 104 -16.60 -6.03 5.42
CA LYS A 104 -17.17 -5.08 6.38
C LYS A 104 -16.56 -3.67 6.32
N SER A 105 -15.57 -3.43 5.46
CA SER A 105 -14.87 -2.14 5.42
C SER A 105 -14.20 -1.85 4.09
N ILE A 106 -13.97 -0.56 3.83
CA ILE A 106 -13.26 -0.06 2.66
C ILE A 106 -12.03 0.70 3.16
N HIS A 107 -10.88 0.50 2.51
CA HIS A 107 -9.62 1.12 2.91
C HIS A 107 -8.93 1.80 1.74
N PHE A 108 -8.32 2.95 2.04
CA PHE A 108 -7.48 3.71 1.13
C PHE A 108 -6.14 3.96 1.81
N LEU A 109 -5.05 3.58 1.15
CA LEU A 109 -3.69 3.76 1.62
C LEU A 109 -2.91 4.58 0.59
N PRO A 110 -2.22 5.66 0.99
CA PRO A 110 -1.30 6.32 0.10
C PRO A 110 -0.16 5.34 -0.25
N ILE A 111 0.26 5.32 -1.51
CA ILE A 111 1.37 4.48 -1.97
C ILE A 111 2.69 5.20 -1.65
N ILE A 112 3.08 5.07 -0.39
CA ILE A 112 4.36 5.54 0.17
C ILE A 112 5.41 4.41 0.21
N PHE A 113 5.18 3.34 -0.54
CA PHE A 113 6.01 2.15 -0.65
C PHE A 113 6.25 1.82 -2.12
N ASP A 114 7.16 0.89 -2.40
CA ASP A 114 7.49 0.51 -3.78
C ASP A 114 6.25 -0.01 -4.54
N PRO A 115 5.80 0.70 -5.59
CA PRO A 115 4.55 0.36 -6.27
C PRO A 115 4.63 -0.91 -7.09
N GLN A 116 5.82 -1.26 -7.62
CA GLN A 116 5.98 -2.48 -8.42
C GLN A 116 5.91 -3.72 -7.51
N THR A 117 6.61 -3.68 -6.38
CA THR A 117 6.56 -4.73 -5.36
C THR A 117 5.17 -4.86 -4.78
N LEU A 118 4.45 -3.75 -4.56
CA LEU A 118 3.05 -3.78 -4.14
C LEU A 118 2.18 -4.56 -5.12
N THR A 119 2.21 -4.23 -6.41
CA THR A 119 1.41 -4.93 -7.43
C THR A 119 1.77 -6.40 -7.51
N ASN A 120 3.07 -6.74 -7.57
CA ASN A 120 3.53 -8.13 -7.63
C ASN A 120 3.07 -8.94 -6.40
N CYS A 121 3.08 -8.33 -5.21
CA CYS A 121 2.57 -8.96 -4.00
C CYS A 121 1.04 -9.12 -4.03
N LEU A 122 0.29 -8.11 -4.47
CA LEU A 122 -1.16 -8.23 -4.59
C LEU A 122 -1.56 -9.36 -5.54
N GLU A 123 -0.93 -9.47 -6.70
CA GLU A 123 -1.17 -10.55 -7.66
C GLU A 123 -0.79 -11.93 -7.11
N ARG A 124 0.31 -12.02 -6.34
CA ARG A 124 0.79 -13.28 -5.76
C ARG A 124 -0.05 -13.76 -4.58
N PHE A 125 -0.47 -12.87 -3.70
CA PHE A 125 -1.15 -13.23 -2.44
C PHE A 125 -2.67 -13.18 -2.55
N CYS A 126 -3.21 -12.27 -3.38
CA CYS A 126 -4.63 -11.96 -3.54
C CYS A 126 -5.02 -11.69 -5.00
N PRO A 127 -4.87 -12.66 -5.92
CA PRO A 127 -5.24 -12.45 -7.32
C PRO A 127 -6.74 -12.15 -7.46
N LEU A 128 -7.09 -11.13 -8.26
CA LEU A 128 -8.47 -10.66 -8.43
C LEU A 128 -9.39 -11.76 -9.00
N GLU A 129 -8.86 -12.62 -9.85
CA GLU A 129 -9.57 -13.76 -10.43
C GLU A 129 -10.04 -14.74 -9.35
N GLN A 130 -9.18 -14.99 -8.36
CA GLN A 130 -9.51 -15.88 -7.25
C GLN A 130 -10.54 -15.24 -6.32
N ILE A 131 -10.40 -13.96 -6.00
CA ILE A 131 -11.38 -13.21 -5.19
C ILE A 131 -12.76 -13.23 -5.87
N LYS A 132 -12.81 -13.03 -7.18
CA LYS A 132 -14.06 -13.07 -7.96
C LYS A 132 -14.67 -14.48 -7.99
N ALA A 133 -13.85 -15.52 -8.09
CA ALA A 133 -14.32 -16.91 -8.06
C ALA A 133 -14.90 -17.29 -6.70
N ASP A 134 -14.30 -16.83 -5.60
CA ASP A 134 -14.77 -17.10 -4.24
C ASP A 134 -16.02 -16.30 -3.86
N GLY A 135 -16.17 -15.08 -4.39
CA GLY A 135 -17.36 -14.23 -4.19
C GLY A 135 -18.58 -14.58 -5.06
N LEU A 136 -18.44 -15.52 -5.99
CA LEU A 136 -19.56 -16.00 -6.84
C LEU A 136 -20.27 -17.23 -6.26
N LYS A 137 -19.87 -17.69 -5.08
CA LYS A 137 -20.56 -18.72 -4.29
C LYS A 137 -21.51 -18.09 -3.29
#